data_AF-A0A6L6CXD1-F1
#
_entry.id   AF-A0A6L6CXD1-F1
#
_cell.length_a   1.000
_cell.length_b   1.000
_cell.length_c   1.000
_cell.angle_alpha   90.00
_cell.angle_beta   90.00
_cell.angle_gamma   90.00
#
_symmetry.space_group_name_H-M   'P 1'
#
loop_
_entity.id
_entity.type
_entity.pdbx_description
1 polymer ?
#
loop_
_entity_poly.entity_id
_entity_poly.type
_entity_poly.pdbx_seq_one_letter_code
_entity_poly.pdbx_strand_id
1 'polypeptide(L)'
;MTESRSSNTPTAFTASWIEPVESVDSPAIHRPAYHLAREFVVPSHVVSARLWATAHGVYEAFINGSRVGDFELTPGFTAYRKRLQVHAFDVTDLLHVGNNAIGAILSDGWWRGQHGVIREIDAYGPNISFLAELMIELADGQQISICTHGEWCSTPSHILAADLIAGETHDLRRRVHGWCDAGTDRTSWDQVTVADYSM
;
A
#
# COMPACT_ATOMS: atom_id res chain seq x y z
N MET A 1 -25.93 -14.14 -26.51
CA MET A 1 -25.60 -14.75 -25.21
C MET A 1 -24.51 -13.87 -24.64
N THR A 2 -24.89 -12.90 -23.82
CA THR A 2 -24.02 -11.83 -23.33
C THR A 2 -23.73 -12.14 -21.88
N GLU A 3 -22.51 -12.56 -21.57
CA GLU A 3 -22.09 -12.84 -20.20
C GLU A 3 -22.03 -11.54 -19.40
N SER A 4 -22.86 -11.49 -18.37
CA SER A 4 -22.85 -10.50 -17.30
C SER A 4 -21.58 -10.71 -16.48
N ARG A 5 -20.53 -9.93 -16.75
CA ARG A 5 -19.44 -9.72 -15.78
C ARG A 5 -20.00 -8.87 -14.64
N SER A 6 -20.29 -9.50 -13.52
CA SER A 6 -20.56 -8.82 -12.25
C SER A 6 -19.32 -8.01 -11.88
N SER A 7 -19.38 -6.68 -12.04
CA SER A 7 -18.40 -5.77 -11.49
C SER A 7 -18.58 -5.77 -9.97
N ASN A 8 -17.77 -6.56 -9.27
CA ASN A 8 -17.74 -6.60 -7.80
C ASN A 8 -17.03 -5.34 -7.25
N THR A 9 -17.47 -4.15 -7.69
CA THR A 9 -16.98 -2.87 -7.17
C THR A 9 -17.54 -2.68 -5.77
N PRO A 10 -16.71 -2.49 -4.72
CA PRO A 10 -17.20 -2.25 -3.38
C PRO A 10 -18.12 -1.02 -3.35
N THR A 11 -19.30 -1.15 -2.75
CA THR A 11 -20.26 -0.06 -2.59
C THR A 11 -19.80 0.97 -1.55
N ALA A 12 -18.87 0.58 -0.65
CA ALA A 12 -18.06 1.44 0.21
C ALA A 12 -16.83 0.65 0.67
N PHE A 13 -15.65 1.29 0.75
CA PHE A 13 -14.49 0.70 1.42
C PHE A 13 -14.76 0.56 2.91
N THR A 14 -14.40 -0.59 3.47
CA THR A 14 -14.38 -0.81 4.93
C THR A 14 -12.99 -0.57 5.52
N ALA A 15 -11.98 -0.44 4.66
CA ALA A 15 -10.61 -0.14 5.04
C ALA A 15 -10.45 1.26 5.65
N SER A 16 -9.45 1.39 6.52
CA SER A 16 -9.03 2.65 7.13
C SER A 16 -7.71 3.11 6.53
N TRP A 17 -7.51 4.43 6.45
CA TRP A 17 -6.21 4.98 6.09
C TRP A 17 -5.18 4.65 7.17
N ILE A 18 -3.99 4.22 6.74
CA ILE A 18 -2.88 3.93 7.63
C ILE A 18 -1.65 4.75 7.27
N GLU A 19 -1.00 5.31 8.28
CA GLU A 19 0.21 6.11 8.18
C GLU A 19 1.38 5.34 8.82
N PRO A 20 2.57 5.31 8.18
CA PRO A 20 3.75 4.80 8.84
C PRO A 20 4.15 5.71 10.01
N VAL A 21 4.88 5.14 10.98
CA VAL A 21 5.46 5.94 12.06
C VAL A 21 6.75 6.60 11.55
N GLU A 22 6.75 7.94 11.54
CA GLU A 22 7.89 8.72 11.04
C GLU A 22 8.74 9.28 12.19
N SER A 23 10.06 9.27 12.01
CA SER A 23 10.96 9.99 12.92
C SER A 23 10.85 11.50 12.67
N VAL A 24 10.74 12.28 13.75
CA VAL A 24 10.56 13.75 13.71
C VAL A 24 11.70 14.49 12.99
N ASP A 25 12.88 13.86 12.84
CA ASP A 25 14.11 14.52 12.40
C ASP A 25 14.43 14.38 10.90
N SER A 26 13.54 13.76 10.10
CA SER A 26 13.81 13.59 8.66
C SER A 26 13.59 14.90 7.89
N PRO A 27 14.62 15.49 7.25
CA PRO A 27 14.43 16.66 6.42
C PRO A 27 13.47 16.34 5.27
N ALA A 28 12.61 17.28 4.89
CA ALA A 28 11.50 17.01 3.97
C ALA A 28 11.90 16.42 2.60
N ILE A 29 13.11 16.71 2.11
CA ILE A 29 13.64 16.20 0.82
C ILE A 29 14.33 14.82 0.97
N HIS A 30 14.55 14.37 2.21
CA HIS A 30 15.30 13.15 2.53
C HIS A 30 14.46 12.18 3.37
N ARG A 31 13.14 12.19 3.18
CA ARG A 31 12.23 11.22 3.82
C ARG A 31 12.36 9.85 3.13
N PRO A 32 12.46 8.76 3.90
CA PRO A 32 12.57 7.43 3.32
C PRO A 32 11.22 6.96 2.75
N ALA A 33 11.26 5.94 1.89
CA ALA A 33 10.06 5.14 1.65
C ALA A 33 9.88 4.13 2.79
N TYR A 34 8.66 3.70 3.05
CA TYR A 34 8.31 2.79 4.13
C TYR A 34 7.82 1.46 3.59
N HIS A 35 8.23 0.36 4.23
CA HIS A 35 7.52 -0.90 4.09
C HIS A 35 6.34 -0.90 5.06
N LEU A 36 5.16 -1.29 4.60
CA LEU A 36 3.97 -1.55 5.39
C LEU A 36 3.57 -3.01 5.15
N ALA A 37 3.30 -3.79 6.19
CA ALA A 37 2.95 -5.20 6.01
C ALA A 37 1.98 -5.71 7.07
N ARG A 38 1.22 -6.74 6.70
CA ARG A 38 0.38 -7.54 7.59
C ARG A 38 0.30 -8.98 7.11
N GLU A 39 0.21 -9.91 8.05
CA GLU A 39 -0.12 -11.31 7.78
C GLU A 39 -1.61 -11.59 7.96
N PHE A 40 -2.13 -12.55 7.20
CA PHE A 40 -3.50 -13.01 7.29
C PHE A 40 -3.60 -14.49 6.89
N VAL A 41 -4.72 -15.11 7.23
CA VAL A 41 -4.96 -16.53 6.94
C VAL A 41 -6.09 -16.67 5.94
N VAL A 42 -5.86 -17.48 4.90
CA VAL A 42 -6.88 -17.90 3.94
C VAL A 42 -7.30 -19.34 4.29
N PRO A 43 -8.54 -19.59 4.73
CA PRO A 43 -8.93 -20.87 5.33
C PRO A 43 -9.19 -21.98 4.32
N SER A 44 -9.51 -21.64 3.07
CA SER A 44 -9.84 -22.60 2.03
C SER A 44 -9.44 -22.09 0.64
N HIS A 45 -9.69 -22.87 -0.40
CA HIS A 45 -9.26 -22.56 -1.76
C HIS A 45 -9.83 -21.23 -2.27
N VAL A 46 -8.97 -20.36 -2.81
CA VAL A 46 -9.34 -19.07 -3.42
C VAL A 46 -9.87 -19.29 -4.83
N VAL A 47 -11.09 -18.82 -5.12
CA VAL A 47 -11.70 -18.85 -6.45
C VAL A 47 -11.39 -17.58 -7.22
N SER A 48 -11.48 -16.43 -6.55
CA SER A 48 -11.14 -15.13 -7.11
C SER A 48 -10.63 -14.21 -6.01
N ALA A 49 -9.71 -13.30 -6.35
CA ALA A 49 -9.29 -12.26 -5.43
C ALA A 49 -8.98 -10.95 -6.15
N ARG A 50 -9.38 -9.84 -5.52
CA ARG A 50 -9.15 -8.50 -6.07
C ARG A 50 -8.66 -7.56 -4.99
N LEU A 51 -7.54 -6.90 -5.27
CA LEU A 51 -6.98 -5.84 -4.44
C LEU A 51 -7.42 -4.50 -5.00
N TRP A 52 -8.05 -3.67 -4.18
CA TRP A 52 -8.15 -2.25 -4.45
C TRP A 52 -7.17 -1.48 -3.58
N ALA A 53 -6.41 -0.57 -4.16
CA ALA A 53 -5.38 0.16 -3.44
C ALA A 53 -5.18 1.59 -3.96
N THR A 54 -4.85 2.49 -3.04
CA THR A 54 -4.50 3.88 -3.29
C THR A 54 -3.61 4.45 -2.19
N ALA A 55 -3.07 5.66 -2.40
CA ALA A 55 -2.24 6.35 -1.44
C ALA A 55 -2.38 7.87 -1.53
N HIS A 56 -2.25 8.53 -0.37
CA HIS A 56 -1.71 9.87 -0.29
C HIS A 56 -0.18 9.76 -0.35
N GLY A 57 0.37 9.83 -1.56
CA GLY A 57 1.75 9.50 -1.87
C GLY A 57 1.84 8.70 -3.16
N VAL A 58 2.85 7.85 -3.27
CA VAL A 58 2.91 6.78 -4.26
C VAL A 58 3.19 5.44 -3.58
N TYR A 59 2.70 4.35 -4.17
CA TYR A 59 2.88 3.01 -3.61
C TYR A 59 3.27 1.96 -4.65
N GLU A 60 3.83 0.87 -4.15
CA GLU A 60 3.93 -0.42 -4.83
C GLU A 60 3.40 -1.51 -3.89
N ALA A 61 2.41 -2.30 -4.32
CA ALA A 61 1.82 -3.36 -3.50
C ALA A 61 2.48 -4.73 -3.77
N PHE A 62 2.53 -5.56 -2.74
CA PHE A 62 3.12 -6.89 -2.76
C PHE A 62 2.21 -7.88 -2.03
N ILE A 63 2.15 -9.12 -2.54
CA ILE A 63 1.50 -10.25 -1.87
C ILE A 63 2.47 -11.43 -1.95
N ASN A 64 2.79 -12.03 -0.79
CA ASN A 64 3.72 -13.17 -0.68
C ASN A 64 5.05 -12.92 -1.45
N GLY A 65 5.64 -11.75 -1.22
CA GLY A 65 6.89 -11.30 -1.87
C GLY A 65 6.77 -10.92 -3.36
N SER A 66 5.63 -11.19 -4.00
CA SER A 66 5.39 -10.91 -5.41
C SER A 66 4.75 -9.54 -5.60
N ARG A 67 5.28 -8.74 -6.54
CA ARG A 67 4.73 -7.43 -6.88
C ARG A 67 3.33 -7.59 -7.48
N VAL A 68 2.40 -6.75 -7.06
CA VAL A 68 1.04 -6.68 -7.61
C VAL A 68 1.03 -5.74 -8.81
N GLY A 69 0.74 -6.29 -9.99
CA GLY A 69 0.70 -5.52 -11.24
C GLY A 69 2.08 -5.01 -11.69
N ASP A 70 2.06 -4.16 -12.71
CA ASP A 70 3.25 -3.59 -13.36
C ASP A 70 3.17 -2.05 -13.48
N PHE A 71 2.23 -1.42 -12.77
CA PHE A 71 2.05 0.03 -12.81
C PHE A 71 3.10 0.72 -11.97
N GLU A 72 3.76 1.70 -12.59
CA GLU A 72 4.73 2.57 -11.91
C GLU A 72 4.04 3.83 -11.37
N LEU A 73 4.57 4.35 -10.27
CA LEU A 73 4.12 5.61 -9.66
C LEU A 73 2.61 5.64 -9.35
N THR A 74 2.05 4.50 -8.92
CA THR A 74 0.64 4.44 -8.51
C THR A 74 0.40 5.25 -7.25
N PRO A 75 -0.76 5.91 -7.07
CA PRO A 75 -1.95 5.91 -7.93
C PRO A 75 -1.91 6.97 -9.06
N GLY A 76 -0.78 7.64 -9.26
CA GLY A 76 -0.64 8.75 -10.21
C GLY A 76 -0.92 10.12 -9.60
N PHE A 77 -0.91 11.15 -10.45
CA PHE A 77 -1.10 12.54 -10.04
C PHE A 77 -2.51 13.05 -10.36
N THR A 78 -3.26 13.44 -9.33
CA THR A 78 -4.60 14.02 -9.46
C THR A 78 -4.73 15.35 -8.72
N ALA A 79 -5.86 16.03 -8.89
CA ALA A 79 -6.27 17.09 -7.99
C ALA A 79 -6.68 16.47 -6.63
N TYR A 80 -5.72 16.07 -5.80
CA TYR A 80 -5.91 15.26 -4.58
C TYR A 80 -7.03 15.78 -3.66
N ARG A 81 -7.15 17.10 -3.50
CA ARG A 81 -8.21 17.77 -2.71
C ARG A 81 -9.64 17.54 -3.22
N LYS A 82 -9.80 17.06 -4.45
CA LYS A 82 -11.10 16.84 -5.11
C LYS A 82 -11.32 15.38 -5.47
N ARG A 83 -10.25 14.66 -5.81
CA ARG A 83 -10.33 13.28 -6.27
C ARG A 83 -9.01 12.58 -6.05
N LEU A 84 -9.10 11.38 -5.50
CA LEU A 84 -8.03 10.40 -5.48
C LEU A 84 -8.42 9.19 -6.33
N GLN A 85 -7.46 8.63 -7.07
CA GLN A 85 -7.68 7.44 -7.91
C GLN A 85 -7.39 6.17 -7.13
N VAL A 86 -8.18 5.13 -7.39
CA VAL A 86 -8.03 3.80 -6.80
C VAL A 86 -7.81 2.83 -7.93
N HIS A 87 -6.79 1.98 -7.81
CA HIS A 87 -6.55 0.89 -8.75
C HIS A 87 -7.12 -0.42 -8.23
N ALA A 88 -7.56 -1.27 -9.16
CA ALA A 88 -8.08 -2.60 -8.87
C ALA A 88 -7.24 -3.63 -9.62
N PHE A 89 -6.70 -4.61 -8.90
CA PHE A 89 -5.82 -5.64 -9.44
C PHE A 89 -6.42 -7.02 -9.20
N ASP A 90 -6.40 -7.87 -10.22
CA ASP A 90 -6.62 -9.31 -10.02
C ASP A 90 -5.36 -9.90 -9.37
N VAL A 91 -5.54 -10.52 -8.20
CA VAL A 91 -4.45 -11.09 -7.40
C VAL A 91 -4.72 -12.54 -7.03
N THR A 92 -5.66 -13.19 -7.73
CA THR A 92 -6.10 -14.56 -7.46
C THR A 92 -4.92 -15.52 -7.36
N ASP A 93 -4.00 -15.46 -8.32
CA ASP A 93 -2.86 -16.38 -8.43
C ASP A 93 -1.71 -16.06 -7.45
N LEU A 94 -1.80 -14.96 -6.69
CA LEU A 94 -0.79 -14.58 -5.70
C LEU A 94 -1.08 -15.15 -4.30
N LEU A 95 -2.29 -15.70 -4.10
CA LEU A 95 -2.76 -16.21 -2.81
C LEU A 95 -2.68 -17.73 -2.75
N HIS A 96 -2.58 -18.25 -1.53
CA HIS A 96 -2.62 -19.68 -1.27
C HIS A 96 -3.38 -19.98 0.02
N VAL A 97 -3.78 -21.24 0.23
CA VAL A 97 -4.40 -21.66 1.49
C VAL A 97 -3.38 -21.61 2.62
N GLY A 98 -3.78 -21.06 3.78
CA GLY A 98 -2.91 -20.89 4.94
C GLY A 98 -2.42 -19.45 5.10
N ASN A 99 -1.21 -19.27 5.61
CA ASN A 99 -0.66 -17.98 5.97
C ASN A 99 -0.18 -17.22 4.73
N ASN A 100 -0.70 -16.01 4.54
CA ASN A 100 -0.29 -15.10 3.48
C ASN A 100 0.19 -13.79 4.10
N ALA A 101 0.97 -13.02 3.34
CA ALA A 101 1.34 -11.66 3.69
C ALA A 101 0.99 -10.70 2.56
N ILE A 102 0.52 -9.51 2.93
CA ILE A 102 0.31 -8.39 2.03
C ILE A 102 1.09 -7.20 2.55
N GLY A 103 1.62 -6.40 1.64
CA GLY A 103 2.39 -5.21 2.00
C GLY A 103 2.43 -4.16 0.90
N ALA A 104 2.94 -2.99 1.25
CA ALA A 104 3.23 -1.93 0.30
C ALA A 104 4.58 -1.25 0.61
N ILE A 105 5.28 -0.81 -0.43
CA ILE A 105 6.28 0.23 -0.33
C ILE A 105 5.55 1.56 -0.55
N LEU A 106 5.63 2.50 0.39
CA LEU A 106 4.93 3.79 0.34
C LEU A 106 5.94 4.94 0.40
N SER A 107 5.83 5.92 -0.50
CA SER A 107 6.70 7.10 -0.53
C SER A 107 5.95 8.39 -0.90
N ASP A 108 6.68 9.51 -0.87
CA ASP A 108 6.14 10.87 -0.88
C ASP A 108 5.36 11.26 -2.14
N GLY A 109 5.83 10.82 -3.32
CA GLY A 109 5.20 11.12 -4.60
C GLY A 109 4.92 12.60 -4.85
N TRP A 110 3.87 12.89 -5.61
CA TRP A 110 3.38 14.27 -5.79
C TRP A 110 2.63 14.82 -4.57
N TRP A 111 2.23 13.96 -3.63
CA TRP A 111 1.45 14.35 -2.47
C TRP A 111 2.24 15.29 -1.55
N ARG A 112 3.49 14.90 -1.23
CA ARG A 112 4.35 15.68 -0.35
C ARG A 112 5.80 15.83 -0.80
N GLY A 113 6.21 15.20 -1.89
CA GLY A 113 7.51 15.43 -2.51
C GLY A 113 7.56 16.75 -3.30
N GLN A 114 8.72 17.10 -3.83
CA GLN A 114 8.87 18.30 -4.66
C GLN A 114 7.99 18.23 -5.91
N HIS A 115 7.19 19.26 -6.15
CA HIS A 115 6.40 19.39 -7.38
C HIS A 115 6.42 20.81 -7.96
N GLY A 116 6.25 20.90 -9.29
CA GLY A 116 6.21 22.16 -10.03
C GLY A 116 7.58 22.86 -10.17
N VAL A 117 7.57 24.01 -10.83
CA VAL A 117 8.79 24.78 -11.14
C VAL A 117 9.47 25.33 -9.89
N ILE A 118 8.67 25.70 -8.88
CA ILE A 118 9.15 26.26 -7.61
C ILE A 118 9.58 25.20 -6.60
N ARG A 119 9.46 23.89 -6.94
CA ARG A 119 9.79 22.75 -6.08
C ARG A 119 9.09 22.84 -4.72
N GLU A 120 7.77 23.07 -4.75
CA GLU A 120 6.96 23.09 -3.53
C GLU A 120 6.90 21.68 -2.94
N ILE A 121 6.99 21.59 -1.62
CA ILE A 121 7.04 20.35 -0.83
C ILE A 121 5.82 20.37 0.11
N ASP A 122 5.30 19.20 0.47
CA ASP A 122 4.15 19.05 1.39
C ASP A 122 2.87 19.75 0.89
N ALA A 123 2.71 19.90 -0.42
CA ALA A 123 1.67 20.77 -0.99
C ALA A 123 0.24 20.26 -0.84
N TYR A 124 0.05 18.95 -0.62
CA TYR A 124 -1.27 18.35 -0.40
C TYR A 124 -1.47 17.88 1.03
N GLY A 125 -0.39 17.54 1.74
CA GLY A 125 -0.40 17.24 3.16
C GLY A 125 0.99 16.82 3.66
N PRO A 126 1.23 16.85 4.98
CA PRO A 126 2.52 16.49 5.56
C PRO A 126 2.73 14.97 5.71
N ASN A 127 1.64 14.19 5.79
CA ASN A 127 1.70 12.77 6.09
C ASN A 127 1.37 11.93 4.85
N ILE A 128 2.13 10.87 4.58
CA ILE A 128 1.75 9.85 3.59
C ILE A 128 0.82 8.83 4.22
N SER A 129 -0.13 8.31 3.43
CA SER A 129 -1.02 7.26 3.90
C SER A 129 -1.40 6.28 2.80
N PHE A 130 -1.67 5.04 3.21
CA PHE A 130 -2.08 3.95 2.34
C PHE A 130 -3.49 3.48 2.69
N LEU A 131 -4.27 3.15 1.67
CA LEU A 131 -5.58 2.55 1.81
C LEU A 131 -5.68 1.36 0.86
N ALA A 132 -6.00 0.19 1.40
CA ALA A 132 -6.22 -0.99 0.58
C ALA A 132 -7.25 -1.93 1.19
N GLU A 133 -7.97 -2.61 0.29
CA GLU A 133 -8.93 -3.65 0.62
C GLU A 133 -8.75 -4.79 -0.38
N LEU A 134 -8.50 -5.99 0.14
CA LEU A 134 -8.39 -7.23 -0.62
C LEU A 134 -9.63 -8.07 -0.37
N MET A 135 -10.46 -8.24 -1.40
CA MET A 135 -11.61 -9.15 -1.35
C MET A 135 -11.22 -10.50 -1.94
N ILE A 136 -11.56 -11.57 -1.23
CA ILE A 136 -11.25 -12.94 -1.58
C ILE A 136 -12.57 -13.72 -1.59
N GLU A 137 -12.86 -14.40 -2.69
CA GLU A 137 -13.95 -15.36 -2.81
C GLU A 137 -13.39 -16.77 -2.68
N LEU A 138 -13.98 -17.55 -1.77
CA LEU A 138 -13.57 -18.92 -1.48
C LEU A 138 -14.45 -19.96 -2.18
N ALA A 139 -13.94 -21.17 -2.32
CA ALA A 139 -14.63 -22.27 -2.99
C ALA A 139 -15.93 -22.73 -2.32
N ASP A 140 -16.11 -22.43 -1.03
CA ASP A 140 -17.34 -22.67 -0.27
C ASP A 140 -18.38 -21.54 -0.43
N GLY A 141 -18.06 -20.50 -1.22
CA GLY A 141 -18.89 -19.32 -1.44
C GLY A 141 -18.72 -18.23 -0.38
N GLN A 142 -17.89 -18.44 0.64
CA GLN A 142 -17.57 -17.40 1.63
C GLN A 142 -16.74 -16.29 0.97
N GLN A 143 -16.98 -15.05 1.39
CA GLN A 143 -16.13 -13.90 1.06
C GLN A 143 -15.36 -13.43 2.28
N ILE A 144 -14.08 -13.12 2.09
CA ILE A 144 -13.19 -12.56 3.11
C ILE A 144 -12.70 -11.20 2.61
N SER A 145 -12.66 -10.21 3.51
CA SER A 145 -12.03 -8.92 3.26
C SER A 145 -10.82 -8.74 4.17
N ILE A 146 -9.68 -8.40 3.56
CA ILE A 146 -8.44 -8.04 4.27
C ILE A 146 -8.17 -6.56 4.01
N CYS A 147 -8.34 -5.74 5.04
CA CYS A 147 -8.28 -4.29 4.94
C CYS A 147 -7.01 -3.70 5.56
N THR A 148 -6.64 -2.49 5.14
CA THR A 148 -5.76 -1.61 5.93
C THR A 148 -6.47 -1.17 7.21
N HIS A 149 -5.78 -1.32 8.34
CA HIS A 149 -6.24 -0.93 9.68
C HIS A 149 -5.07 -0.97 10.68
N GLY A 150 -5.37 -0.77 11.97
CA GLY A 150 -4.35 -0.61 13.02
C GLY A 150 -3.46 -1.83 13.31
N GLU A 151 -3.75 -3.05 12.85
CA GLU A 151 -2.83 -4.20 13.05
C GLU A 151 -1.72 -4.29 12.01
N TRP A 152 -1.66 -3.36 11.05
CA TRP A 152 -0.51 -3.27 10.16
C TRP A 152 0.71 -2.75 10.90
N CYS A 153 1.88 -3.15 10.43
CA CYS A 153 3.16 -2.66 10.92
C CYS A 153 3.93 -1.98 9.80
N SER A 154 4.84 -1.08 10.16
CA SER A 154 5.66 -0.32 9.24
C SER A 154 7.11 -0.19 9.71
N THR A 155 8.02 -0.04 8.76
CA THR A 155 9.42 0.28 9.04
C THR A 155 10.01 1.07 7.87
N PRO A 156 11.01 1.95 8.10
CA PRO A 156 11.75 2.55 7.01
C PRO A 156 12.36 1.47 6.10
N SER A 157 12.24 1.67 4.78
CA SER A 157 12.78 0.73 3.80
C SER A 157 14.27 0.98 3.53
N HIS A 158 14.81 0.20 2.59
CA HIS A 158 16.15 0.42 2.03
C HIS A 158 16.25 1.69 1.16
N ILE A 159 15.12 2.31 0.81
CA ILE A 159 15.02 3.57 0.08
C ILE A 159 15.08 4.71 1.11
N LEU A 160 16.25 5.33 1.20
CA LEU A 160 16.55 6.37 2.20
C LEU A 160 16.00 7.75 1.85
N ALA A 161 15.78 8.00 0.56
CA ALA A 161 15.15 9.21 0.04
C ALA A 161 14.49 8.88 -1.30
N ALA A 162 13.26 9.33 -1.52
CA ALA A 162 12.55 9.15 -2.78
C ALA A 162 11.76 10.42 -3.14
N ASP A 163 12.20 11.12 -4.18
CA ASP A 163 11.57 12.35 -4.66
C ASP A 163 11.58 12.39 -6.19
N LEU A 164 10.47 12.85 -6.79
CA LEU A 164 10.28 12.84 -8.24
C LEU A 164 11.22 13.78 -9.00
N ILE A 165 11.81 14.77 -8.32
CA ILE A 165 12.73 15.77 -8.89
C ILE A 165 14.17 15.55 -8.40
N ALA A 166 14.38 15.26 -7.11
CA ALA A 166 15.69 15.03 -6.52
C ALA A 166 16.22 13.60 -6.71
N GLY A 167 15.36 12.67 -7.15
CA GLY A 167 15.71 11.28 -7.41
C GLY A 167 15.57 10.38 -6.18
N GLU A 168 16.19 9.20 -6.26
CA GLU A 168 16.08 8.16 -5.24
C GLU A 168 17.46 7.73 -4.73
N THR A 169 17.58 7.51 -3.41
CA THR A 169 18.80 7.03 -2.76
C THR A 169 18.51 5.73 -2.03
N HIS A 170 19.28 4.68 -2.32
CA HIS A 170 19.14 3.37 -1.69
C HIS A 170 20.38 3.01 -0.86
N ASP A 171 20.14 2.38 0.28
CA ASP A 171 21.17 1.62 1.02
C ASP A 171 20.82 0.14 1.00
N LEU A 172 21.40 -0.60 0.05
CA LEU A 172 21.14 -2.04 -0.12
C LEU A 172 21.56 -2.88 1.09
N ARG A 173 22.41 -2.35 1.99
CA ARG A 173 22.76 -3.04 3.26
C ARG A 173 21.59 -3.13 4.23
N ARG A 174 20.57 -2.27 4.04
CA ARG A 174 19.33 -2.24 4.84
C ARG A 174 18.18 -3.02 4.19
N ARG A 175 18.43 -3.68 3.06
CA ARG A 175 17.38 -4.43 2.35
C ARG A 175 16.95 -5.64 3.17
N VAL A 176 15.67 -5.66 3.55
CA VAL A 176 15.05 -6.82 4.20
C VAL A 176 14.49 -7.73 3.09
N HIS A 177 15.13 -8.87 2.89
CA HIS A 177 14.64 -9.91 1.98
C HIS A 177 13.42 -10.59 2.60
N GLY A 178 12.43 -10.93 1.76
CA GLY A 178 11.20 -11.59 2.22
C GLY A 178 10.34 -10.74 3.16
N TRP A 179 10.53 -9.41 3.22
CA TRP A 179 9.79 -8.54 4.16
C TRP A 179 8.25 -8.67 4.06
N CYS A 180 7.75 -9.09 2.89
CA CYS A 180 6.34 -9.33 2.58
C CYS A 180 6.01 -10.84 2.42
N ASP A 181 6.76 -11.72 3.09
CA ASP A 181 6.48 -13.15 3.15
C ASP A 181 5.81 -13.50 4.48
N ALA A 182 4.95 -14.51 4.49
CA ALA A 182 4.36 -15.03 5.72
C ALA A 182 5.44 -15.68 6.62
N GLY A 183 5.31 -15.50 7.93
CA GLY A 183 6.29 -15.96 8.92
C GLY A 183 7.51 -15.04 9.08
N THR A 184 7.54 -13.89 8.41
CA THR A 184 8.63 -12.92 8.60
C THR A 184 8.51 -12.23 9.95
N ASP A 185 9.62 -12.21 10.70
CA ASP A 185 9.68 -11.51 11.97
C ASP A 185 9.60 -9.99 11.77
N ARG A 186 8.49 -9.41 12.21
CA ARG A 186 8.21 -7.97 12.20
C ARG A 186 8.06 -7.40 13.60
N THR A 187 8.57 -8.09 14.62
CA THR A 187 8.45 -7.65 16.03
C THR A 187 9.15 -6.32 16.32
N SER A 188 10.13 -5.93 15.50
CA SER A 188 10.83 -4.64 15.58
C SER A 188 10.18 -3.53 14.75
N TRP A 189 9.10 -3.82 14.02
CA TRP A 189 8.41 -2.84 13.20
C TRP A 189 7.39 -2.07 14.06
N ASP A 190 7.22 -0.80 13.76
CA ASP A 190 6.28 0.06 14.46
C ASP A 190 4.85 -0.23 13.99
N GLN A 191 3.91 -0.26 14.92
CA GLN A 191 2.49 -0.34 14.58
C GLN A 191 2.06 0.94 13.86
N VAL A 192 1.30 0.81 12.77
CA VAL A 192 0.84 1.99 11.99
C VAL A 192 -0.15 2.85 12.79
N THR A 193 -0.25 4.11 12.40
CA THR A 193 -1.31 5.00 12.90
C THR A 193 -2.52 4.93 11.97
N VAL A 194 -3.72 4.75 12.52
CA VAL A 194 -4.96 4.88 11.75
C VAL A 194 -5.33 6.35 11.64
N ALA A 195 -5.55 6.82 10.41
CA ALA A 195 -5.89 8.20 10.12
C ALA A 195 -7.29 8.32 9.55
N ASP A 196 -7.89 9.50 9.71
CA ASP A 196 -9.17 9.84 9.11
C ASP A 196 -8.97 10.93 8.05
N TYR A 197 -9.23 10.56 6.80
CA TYR A 197 -9.22 11.45 5.64
C TYR A 197 -10.62 11.56 5.02
N SER A 198 -11.67 11.27 5.80
CA SER A 198 -13.03 11.52 5.34
C SER A 198 -13.21 12.99 5.00
N MET A 199 -13.85 13.24 3.84
CA MET A 199 -14.30 14.57 3.42
C MET A 199 -15.61 14.93 4.08
#